data_AF-A0A1I2CAJ7-F1
#
_entry.id   AF-A0A1I2CAJ7-F1
#
_cell.length_a   1.000
_cell.length_b   1.000
_cell.length_c   1.000
_cell.angle_alpha   90.00
_cell.angle_beta   90.00
_cell.angle_gamma   90.00
#
_symmetry.space_group_name_H-M   'P 1'
#
loop_
_entity.id
_entity.type
_entity.pdbx_description
1 polymer ?
#
loop_
_entity_poly.entity_id
_entity_poly.type
_entity_poly.pdbx_seq_one_letter_code
_entity_poly.pdbx_strand_id
1 'polypeptide(L)'
;MHKILSSALLFLALTMTYSSAFSHAGEDHEHEHEHDESTANTQQLESGNGWRVVRSVEMGNSGKFVHMVLVDHNVYTDKTVYSAAINRLCRSEDEFCRIRFWSQERFIPEKASLTVEQNKQLKAEYVVNKVAGIHQLRWSCSVDPNKTHCF
;
A
#
# COMPACT_ATOMS: atom_id res chain seq x y z
N MET A 1 -48.40 -36.55 -24.38
CA MET A 1 -49.52 -35.87 -23.69
C MET A 1 -49.00 -34.54 -23.15
N HIS A 2 -49.63 -33.45 -23.57
CA HIS A 2 -49.28 -32.05 -23.30
C HIS A 2 -49.73 -31.55 -21.92
N LYS A 3 -49.05 -30.47 -21.46
CA LYS A 3 -49.52 -29.21 -20.81
C LYS A 3 -48.47 -28.82 -19.75
N ILE A 4 -47.53 -27.89 -19.96
CA ILE A 4 -47.54 -26.46 -20.33
C ILE A 4 -48.26 -25.56 -19.29
N LEU A 5 -47.54 -24.48 -18.96
CA LEU A 5 -47.92 -23.16 -18.41
C LEU A 5 -47.93 -23.03 -16.88
N SER A 6 -47.54 -21.91 -16.26
CA SER A 6 -46.83 -20.67 -16.60
C SER A 6 -47.02 -19.77 -15.37
N SER A 7 -46.08 -18.90 -15.02
CA SER A 7 -46.34 -17.45 -14.98
C SER A 7 -45.17 -16.72 -14.33
N ALA A 8 -44.60 -15.81 -15.11
CA ALA A 8 -43.67 -14.79 -14.71
C ALA A 8 -44.34 -13.72 -13.83
N LEU A 9 -43.53 -12.93 -13.12
CA LEU A 9 -43.76 -11.50 -12.92
C LEU A 9 -42.43 -10.79 -12.67
N LEU A 10 -42.02 -10.02 -13.69
CA LEU A 10 -41.05 -8.94 -13.62
C LEU A 10 -41.59 -7.81 -12.73
N PHE A 11 -40.73 -7.19 -11.93
CA PHE A 11 -40.89 -5.78 -11.55
C PHE A 11 -39.58 -5.03 -11.70
N LEU A 12 -39.57 -4.15 -12.71
CA LEU A 12 -38.62 -3.07 -12.94
C LEU A 12 -39.07 -1.88 -12.06
N ALA A 13 -38.15 -1.24 -11.32
CA ALA A 13 -38.37 0.10 -10.80
C ALA A 13 -37.07 0.91 -10.82
N LEU A 14 -37.08 1.91 -11.68
CA LEU A 14 -36.04 2.88 -12.01
C LEU A 14 -36.40 4.20 -11.31
N THR A 15 -35.61 4.70 -10.36
CA THR A 15 -35.69 6.09 -9.85
C THR A 15 -34.41 6.44 -9.10
N MET A 16 -33.82 7.63 -9.10
CA MET A 16 -33.94 8.90 -9.81
C MET A 16 -32.67 9.65 -9.41
N THR A 17 -31.98 10.26 -10.38
CA THR A 17 -30.82 11.12 -10.17
C THR A 17 -31.27 12.44 -9.53
N TYR A 18 -30.70 12.83 -8.39
CA TYR A 18 -30.87 14.18 -7.83
C TYR A 18 -29.55 14.94 -7.96
N SER A 19 -29.51 15.83 -8.94
CA SER A 19 -28.54 16.93 -9.02
C SER A 19 -29.06 18.08 -8.16
N SER A 20 -28.36 18.42 -7.08
CA SER A 20 -28.57 19.69 -6.38
C SER A 20 -27.54 20.70 -6.87
N ALA A 21 -27.96 21.56 -7.79
CA ALA A 21 -27.32 22.85 -8.01
C ALA A 21 -27.87 23.83 -6.95
N PHE A 22 -27.00 24.44 -6.16
CA PHE A 22 -27.32 25.64 -5.39
C PHE A 22 -26.33 26.73 -5.78
N SER A 23 -26.84 27.72 -6.51
CA SER A 23 -26.20 29.03 -6.67
C SER A 23 -26.44 29.83 -5.39
N HIS A 24 -25.37 30.33 -4.78
CA HIS A 24 -25.47 31.53 -3.96
C HIS A 24 -24.34 32.47 -4.39
N ALA A 25 -24.75 33.53 -5.08
CA ALA A 25 -23.95 34.73 -5.26
C ALA A 25 -24.14 35.58 -3.99
N GLY A 26 -23.02 35.98 -3.39
CA GLY A 26 -22.97 36.90 -2.26
C GLY A 26 -21.53 37.37 -2.11
N GLU A 27 -21.32 38.65 -2.36
CA GLU A 27 -20.04 39.36 -2.44
C GLU A 27 -19.33 39.50 -1.08
N ASP A 28 -18.00 39.50 -1.17
CA ASP A 28 -16.98 40.25 -0.44
C ASP A 28 -17.02 40.30 1.09
N HIS A 29 -16.13 39.50 1.70
CA HIS A 29 -15.33 39.94 2.84
C HIS A 29 -13.92 39.34 2.78
N GLU A 30 -12.95 40.20 2.51
CA GLU A 30 -11.52 39.96 2.72
C GLU A 30 -11.26 39.69 4.20
N HIS A 31 -10.73 38.51 4.52
CA HIS A 31 -9.88 38.31 5.68
C HIS A 31 -8.84 37.24 5.34
N GLU A 32 -7.59 37.69 5.32
CA GLU A 32 -6.39 36.87 5.31
C GLU A 32 -6.48 35.79 6.40
N HIS A 33 -6.54 34.54 5.96
CA HIS A 33 -5.97 33.42 6.67
C HIS A 33 -5.42 32.50 5.60
N GLU A 34 -4.10 32.60 5.34
CA GLU A 34 -3.32 31.56 4.69
C GLU A 34 -3.33 30.32 5.60
N HIS A 35 -4.45 29.61 5.60
CA HIS A 35 -4.46 28.20 5.93
C HIS A 35 -3.86 27.50 4.71
N ASP A 36 -2.59 27.15 4.86
CA ASP A 36 -1.88 26.15 4.09
C ASP A 36 -2.81 24.94 3.90
N GLU A 37 -3.56 24.93 2.78
CA GLU A 37 -4.19 23.74 2.22
C GLU A 37 -3.05 22.83 1.78
N SER A 38 -2.38 22.25 2.77
CA SER A 38 -1.80 20.93 2.63
C SER A 38 -2.98 20.03 2.32
N THR A 39 -3.25 19.91 1.03
CA THR A 39 -4.13 18.92 0.43
C THR A 39 -3.61 17.58 0.93
N ALA A 40 -4.13 17.13 2.07
CA ALA A 40 -3.99 15.78 2.55
C ALA A 40 -4.81 14.94 1.57
N ASN A 41 -4.24 14.77 0.38
CA ASN A 41 -4.64 13.76 -0.56
C ASN A 41 -4.52 12.48 0.25
N THR A 42 -5.65 11.99 0.72
CA THR A 42 -5.76 10.72 1.42
C THR A 42 -5.56 9.66 0.34
N GLN A 43 -4.35 9.62 -0.22
CA GLN A 43 -3.93 8.62 -1.17
C GLN A 43 -4.00 7.33 -0.38
N GLN A 44 -5.01 6.54 -0.71
CA GLN A 44 -5.20 5.23 -0.12
C GLN A 44 -3.89 4.45 -0.32
N LEU A 45 -3.26 4.10 0.79
CA LEU A 45 -2.01 3.35 0.75
C LEU A 45 -2.25 2.02 0.02
N GLU A 46 -1.32 1.69 -0.88
CA GLU A 46 -1.38 0.49 -1.71
C GLU A 46 -1.51 -0.78 -0.87
N SER A 47 -2.29 -1.74 -1.34
CA SER A 47 -2.51 -3.02 -0.66
C SER A 47 -2.87 -4.12 -1.65
N GLY A 48 -2.84 -5.36 -1.17
CA GLY A 48 -3.23 -6.54 -1.92
C GLY A 48 -3.49 -7.73 -1.01
N ASN A 49 -3.72 -8.91 -1.60
CA ASN A 49 -3.99 -10.11 -0.83
C ASN A 49 -2.80 -10.45 0.09
N GLY A 50 -3.03 -10.41 1.40
CA GLY A 50 -2.02 -10.75 2.41
C GLY A 50 -1.03 -9.65 2.73
N TRP A 51 -1.17 -8.43 2.18
CA TRP A 51 -0.23 -7.33 2.46
C TRP A 51 -0.83 -5.94 2.29
N ARG A 52 -0.25 -4.96 3.00
CA ARG A 52 -0.57 -3.53 2.83
C ARG A 52 0.63 -2.63 3.12
N VAL A 53 0.73 -1.50 2.43
CA VAL A 53 1.65 -0.42 2.83
C VAL A 53 1.09 0.24 4.09
N VAL A 54 1.93 0.34 5.11
CA VAL A 54 1.60 1.08 6.35
C VAL A 54 2.05 2.53 6.24
N ARG A 55 3.17 2.77 5.55
CA ARG A 55 3.72 4.10 5.27
C ARG A 55 4.86 4.01 4.26
N SER A 56 5.17 5.13 3.64
CA SER A 56 6.38 5.34 2.85
C SER A 56 7.19 6.45 3.52
N VAL A 57 8.47 6.20 3.78
CA VAL A 57 9.31 7.15 4.51
C VAL A 57 10.50 7.54 3.65
N GLU A 58 10.76 8.84 3.54
CA GLU A 58 11.92 9.35 2.80
C GLU A 58 13.23 9.02 3.52
N MET A 59 14.25 8.67 2.74
CA MET A 59 15.60 8.47 3.21
C MET A 59 16.33 9.80 3.28
N GLY A 60 16.29 10.44 4.46
CA GLY A 60 16.81 11.81 4.60
C GLY A 60 16.00 12.75 3.71
N ASN A 61 16.67 13.55 2.90
CA ASN A 61 16.04 14.50 1.95
C ASN A 61 16.48 14.18 0.51
N SER A 62 16.49 12.90 0.14
CA SER A 62 17.05 12.42 -1.13
C SER A 62 16.02 12.19 -2.24
N GLY A 63 14.73 12.38 -1.95
CA GLY A 63 13.62 11.98 -2.82
C GLY A 63 13.45 10.45 -2.95
N LYS A 64 14.24 9.66 -2.21
CA LYS A 64 14.19 8.19 -2.23
C LYS A 64 13.39 7.68 -1.05
N PHE A 65 12.41 6.82 -1.30
CA PHE A 65 11.48 6.35 -0.28
C PHE A 65 11.67 4.87 0.06
N VAL A 66 11.44 4.53 1.32
CA VAL A 66 11.31 3.14 1.79
C VAL A 66 9.84 2.86 2.05
N HIS A 67 9.28 1.89 1.34
CA HIS A 67 7.94 1.39 1.60
C HIS A 67 7.97 0.41 2.77
N MET A 68 7.20 0.72 3.81
CA MET A 68 7.04 -0.14 4.98
C MET A 68 5.76 -0.95 4.81
N VAL A 69 5.91 -2.25 4.62
CA VAL A 69 4.80 -3.16 4.30
C VAL A 69 4.51 -4.08 5.48
N LEU A 70 3.24 -4.18 5.84
CA LEU A 70 2.73 -5.20 6.74
C LEU A 70 2.25 -6.38 5.90
N VAL A 71 2.73 -7.57 6.23
CA VAL A 71 2.28 -8.85 5.71
C VAL A 71 1.40 -9.51 6.76
N ASP A 72 0.28 -10.08 6.35
CA ASP A 72 -0.64 -10.73 7.29
C ASP A 72 0.04 -11.92 7.98
N HIS A 73 -0.18 -12.03 9.30
CA HIS A 73 0.54 -13.00 10.13
C HIS A 73 0.21 -14.47 9.82
N ASN A 74 -0.89 -14.75 9.11
CA ASN A 74 -1.25 -16.10 8.67
C ASN A 74 -0.51 -16.55 7.40
N VAL A 75 0.04 -15.61 6.63
CA VAL A 75 0.67 -15.88 5.31
C VAL A 75 2.10 -15.33 5.22
N TYR A 76 2.71 -14.90 6.33
CA TYR A 76 4.05 -14.29 6.29
C TYR A 76 5.16 -15.22 5.78
N THR A 77 4.95 -16.53 5.71
CA THR A 77 5.90 -17.48 5.12
C THR A 77 5.69 -17.69 3.63
N ASP A 78 4.57 -17.21 3.06
CA ASP A 78 4.26 -17.33 1.64
C ASP A 78 5.02 -16.26 0.83
N LYS A 79 6.07 -16.70 0.12
CA LYS A 79 6.92 -15.83 -0.72
C LYS A 79 6.16 -15.17 -1.89
N THR A 80 4.99 -15.70 -2.26
CA THR A 80 4.18 -15.11 -3.34
C THR A 80 3.57 -13.77 -2.93
N VAL A 81 3.26 -13.57 -1.64
CA VAL A 81 2.75 -12.31 -1.08
C VAL A 81 3.78 -11.19 -1.25
N TYR A 82 5.05 -11.48 -0.94
CA TYR A 82 6.16 -10.54 -1.12
C TYR A 82 6.38 -10.22 -2.60
N SER A 83 6.36 -11.24 -3.46
CA SER A 83 6.51 -11.06 -4.90
C SER A 83 5.39 -10.18 -5.48
N ALA A 84 4.15 -10.37 -5.02
CA ALA A 84 3.01 -9.54 -5.40
C ALA A 84 3.19 -8.08 -4.95
N ALA A 85 3.62 -7.86 -3.71
CA ALA A 85 3.91 -6.52 -3.18
C ALA A 85 5.04 -5.83 -3.94
N ILE A 86 6.17 -6.53 -4.17
CA ILE A 86 7.32 -6.01 -4.93
C ILE A 86 6.87 -5.62 -6.34
N ASN A 87 6.18 -6.51 -7.03
CA ASN A 87 5.71 -6.25 -8.38
C ASN A 87 4.69 -5.12 -8.43
N ARG A 88 3.95 -4.84 -7.36
CA ARG A 88 2.97 -3.75 -7.31
C ARG A 88 3.62 -2.41 -6.99
N LEU A 89 4.55 -2.38 -6.03
CA LEU A 89 5.14 -1.16 -5.48
C LEU A 89 6.38 -0.69 -6.25
N CYS A 90 7.19 -1.61 -6.78
CA CYS A 90 8.37 -1.29 -7.59
C CYS A 90 8.06 -1.46 -9.07
N ARG A 91 6.88 -1.00 -9.49
CA ARG A 91 6.37 -1.17 -10.86
C ARG A 91 6.82 0.05 -11.68
N SER A 92 7.35 -0.20 -12.88
CA SER A 92 8.01 0.77 -13.78
C SER A 92 9.48 1.04 -13.46
N GLU A 93 10.18 1.75 -14.35
CA GLU A 93 11.64 1.80 -14.46
C GLU A 93 12.38 2.54 -13.32
N ASP A 94 11.94 2.39 -12.09
CA ASP A 94 12.52 3.07 -10.93
C ASP A 94 14.03 2.84 -10.84
N GLU A 95 14.80 3.93 -10.80
CA GLU A 95 16.23 3.86 -10.50
C GLU A 95 16.48 3.32 -9.09
N PHE A 96 15.51 3.53 -8.19
CA PHE A 96 15.55 3.10 -6.81
C PHE A 96 14.18 2.64 -6.32
N CYS A 97 14.10 1.44 -5.76
CA CYS A 97 12.95 1.01 -4.98
C CYS A 97 13.40 0.20 -3.78
N ARG A 98 12.89 0.53 -2.59
CA ARG A 98 13.19 -0.21 -1.36
C ARG A 98 11.92 -0.53 -0.61
N ILE A 99 11.72 -1.80 -0.28
CA ILE A 99 10.58 -2.28 0.49
C ILE A 99 11.10 -3.09 1.67
N ARG A 100 10.53 -2.85 2.84
CA ARG A 100 10.78 -3.64 4.04
C ARG A 100 9.47 -4.21 4.56
N PHE A 101 9.52 -5.47 4.96
CA PHE A 101 8.35 -6.25 5.32
C PHE A 101 8.38 -6.63 6.79
N TRP A 102 7.27 -6.45 7.49
CA TRP A 102 7.02 -6.96 8.84
C TRP A 102 5.72 -7.75 8.87
N SER A 103 5.58 -8.65 9.85
CA SER A 103 4.31 -9.36 10.09
C SER A 103 3.55 -8.84 11.31
N GLN A 104 4.08 -7.80 11.99
CA GLN A 104 3.48 -7.19 13.16
C GLN A 104 3.72 -5.69 13.11
N GLU A 105 2.63 -4.92 13.14
CA GLU A 105 2.65 -3.48 12.92
C GLU A 105 3.45 -2.71 13.97
N ARG A 106 3.46 -3.17 15.23
CA ARG A 106 4.23 -2.56 16.33
C ARG A 106 5.74 -2.47 16.08
N PHE A 107 6.28 -3.27 15.17
CA PHE A 107 7.70 -3.27 14.82
C PHE A 107 8.00 -2.46 13.55
N ILE A 108 6.99 -1.87 12.93
CA ILE A 108 7.18 -1.02 11.75
C ILE A 108 7.69 0.35 12.23
N PRO A 109 8.85 0.81 11.75
CA PRO A 109 9.42 2.08 12.17
C PRO A 109 8.63 3.27 11.64
N GLU A 110 8.73 4.40 12.32
CA GLU A 110 8.23 5.70 11.82
C GLU A 110 9.24 6.40 10.91
N LYS A 111 10.52 6.01 10.98
CA LYS A 111 11.63 6.60 10.22
C LYS A 111 12.36 5.53 9.39
N ALA A 112 13.19 5.96 8.44
CA ALA A 112 13.95 5.04 7.59
C ALA A 112 15.03 4.23 8.34
N SER A 113 15.52 4.72 9.49
CA SER A 113 16.45 3.98 10.34
C SER A 113 15.72 2.99 11.26
N LEU A 114 16.29 1.79 11.40
CA LEU A 114 15.73 0.73 12.25
C LEU A 114 16.42 0.72 13.61
N THR A 115 15.66 0.50 14.67
CA THR A 115 16.24 0.03 15.94
C THR A 115 16.67 -1.44 15.80
N VAL A 116 17.49 -1.91 16.74
CA VAL A 116 17.92 -3.32 16.78
C VAL A 116 16.71 -4.26 16.83
N GLU A 117 15.70 -3.93 17.63
CA GLU A 117 14.50 -4.77 17.75
C GLU A 117 13.67 -4.77 16.46
N GLN A 118 13.44 -3.60 15.85
CA GLN A 118 12.72 -3.52 14.58
C GLN A 118 13.43 -4.30 13.47
N ASN A 119 14.76 -4.27 13.46
CA ASN A 119 15.58 -5.03 12.51
C ASN A 119 15.46 -6.55 12.72
N LYS A 120 15.44 -7.03 13.97
CA LYS A 120 15.23 -8.46 14.27
C LYS A 120 13.87 -8.99 13.80
N GLN A 121 12.87 -8.12 13.77
CA GLN A 121 11.49 -8.48 13.41
C GLN A 121 11.21 -8.38 11.90
N LEU A 122 12.20 -7.94 11.12
CA LEU A 122 12.11 -7.83 9.67
C LEU A 122 11.89 -9.23 9.05
N LYS A 123 10.97 -9.31 8.09
CA LYS A 123 10.62 -10.55 7.38
C LYS A 123 11.34 -10.68 6.06
N ALA A 124 11.41 -9.58 5.33
CA ALA A 124 12.19 -9.47 4.11
C ALA A 124 12.58 -8.02 3.86
N GLU A 125 13.60 -7.84 3.03
CA GLU A 125 13.93 -6.55 2.45
C GLU A 125 14.25 -6.72 0.97
N TYR A 126 13.55 -5.94 0.15
CA TYR A 126 13.81 -5.79 -1.26
C TYR A 126 14.48 -4.45 -1.52
N VAL A 127 15.57 -4.45 -2.28
CA VAL A 127 16.26 -3.23 -2.71
C VAL A 127 16.66 -3.36 -4.17
N VAL A 128 16.24 -2.40 -4.97
CA VAL A 128 16.83 -2.08 -6.27
C VAL A 128 17.42 -0.69 -6.19
N ASN A 129 18.66 -0.56 -6.64
CA ASN A 129 19.32 0.71 -6.93
C ASN A 129 20.16 0.50 -8.19
N LYS A 130 19.63 0.92 -9.34
CA LYS A 130 20.25 0.72 -10.66
C LYS A 130 21.60 1.42 -10.74
N VAL A 131 21.71 2.64 -10.19
CA VAL A 131 22.96 3.43 -10.19
C VAL A 131 24.06 2.72 -9.43
N ALA A 132 23.73 2.06 -8.31
CA ALA A 132 24.69 1.33 -7.49
C ALA A 132 24.86 -0.15 -7.91
N GLY A 133 24.17 -0.62 -8.96
CA GLY A 133 24.18 -2.02 -9.37
C GLY A 133 23.58 -2.98 -8.31
N ILE A 134 22.73 -2.49 -7.41
CA ILE A 134 22.12 -3.29 -6.35
C ILE A 134 20.78 -3.82 -6.84
N HIS A 135 20.61 -5.13 -6.75
CA HIS A 135 19.32 -5.79 -6.86
C HIS A 135 19.32 -6.98 -5.90
N GLN A 136 18.60 -6.84 -4.78
CA GLN A 136 18.63 -7.81 -3.70
C GLN A 136 17.25 -8.02 -3.10
N LEU A 137 16.94 -9.28 -2.82
CA LEU A 137 15.83 -9.70 -1.97
C LEU A 137 16.41 -10.58 -0.85
N ARG A 138 16.37 -10.07 0.38
CA ARG A 138 16.88 -10.76 1.57
C ARG A 138 15.72 -11.23 2.42
N TRP A 139 15.81 -12.46 2.91
CA TRP A 139 14.79 -13.10 3.75
C TRP A 139 15.29 -13.20 5.19
N SER A 140 14.40 -13.07 6.17
CA SER A 140 14.72 -13.55 7.51
C SER A 140 14.56 -15.06 7.60
N CYS A 141 15.29 -15.70 8.51
CA CYS A 141 15.21 -17.16 8.65
C CYS A 141 13.84 -17.67 9.11
N SER A 142 12.94 -16.77 9.54
CA SER A 142 11.55 -17.10 9.82
C SER A 142 10.67 -17.26 8.57
N VAL A 143 11.09 -16.70 7.44
CA VAL A 143 10.39 -16.80 6.14
C VAL A 143 11.06 -17.85 5.25
N ASP A 144 12.39 -17.82 5.16
CA ASP A 144 13.18 -18.84 4.46
C ASP A 144 14.07 -19.58 5.45
N PRO A 145 13.76 -20.83 5.84
CA PRO A 145 14.53 -21.56 6.84
C PRO A 145 15.92 -21.98 6.35
N ASN A 146 16.25 -21.80 5.06
CA ASN A 146 17.59 -22.09 4.56
C ASN A 146 18.58 -21.02 5.02
N LYS A 147 19.49 -21.40 5.92
CA LYS A 147 20.53 -20.53 6.50
C LYS A 147 21.50 -19.92 5.50
N THR A 148 21.60 -20.45 4.28
CA THR A 148 22.41 -19.84 3.22
C THR A 148 21.68 -18.71 2.49
N HIS A 149 20.37 -18.58 2.67
CA HIS A 149 19.50 -17.64 1.95
C HIS A 149 18.85 -16.59 2.86
N CYS A 150 19.09 -16.68 4.17
CA CYS A 150 18.49 -15.81 5.16
C CYS A 150 19.51 -15.12 6.06
N PHE A 151 19.05 -14.03 6.69
CA PHE A 151 19.78 -13.32 7.74
C PHE A 151 19.15 -13.53 9.12
#